data_AF-A0A849M3N4-F1
#
_entry.id   AF-A0A849M3N4-F1
#
_cell.length_a   1.000
_cell.length_b   1.000
_cell.length_c   1.000
_cell.angle_alpha   90.00
_cell.angle_beta   90.00
_cell.angle_gamma   90.00
#
_symmetry.space_group_name_H-M   'P 1'
#
loop_
_entity.id
_entity.type
_entity.pdbx_description
1 polymer ?
#
loop_
_entity_poly.entity_id
_entity_poly.type
_entity_poly.pdbx_seq_one_letter_code
_entity_poly.pdbx_strand_id
1 'polypeptide(L)'
;MKIIVKKEFDGKNYIGSCENLPSCYVQSHSSEQLVIELRKAIEVYRKSYSKRNQALPTSYDYPIIDRKIRFNKISSNQLAKVLLKNNYHFESKDSESLLFINSNFPFNRIHIPNVSEISPMLISKIFGKENIIFVNKNNLKINSSA
;
A
#
# COMPACT_ATOMS: atom_id res chain seq x y z
N MET A 1 20.85 4.54 8.77
CA MET A 1 20.05 3.29 8.68
C MET A 1 20.06 2.76 7.25
N LYS A 2 20.48 1.51 7.04
CA LYS A 2 20.38 0.82 5.74
C LYS A 2 18.94 0.35 5.55
N ILE A 3 18.30 0.68 4.43
CA ILE A 3 16.92 0.23 4.12
C ILE A 3 16.97 -1.16 3.49
N ILE A 4 16.15 -2.08 3.99
CA ILE A 4 16.01 -3.43 3.47
C ILE A 4 14.78 -3.45 2.56
N VAL A 5 15.00 -3.80 1.30
CA VAL A 5 13.96 -3.81 0.26
C VAL A 5 13.66 -5.24 -0.13
N LYS A 6 12.37 -5.58 -0.13
CA LYS A 6 11.84 -6.83 -0.69
C LYS A 6 11.15 -6.55 -2.02
N LYS A 7 11.46 -7.35 -3.03
CA LYS A 7 10.87 -7.29 -4.38
C LYS A 7 10.18 -8.60 -4.68
N GLU A 8 8.97 -8.52 -5.20
CA GLU A 8 8.11 -9.67 -5.50
C GLU A 8 7.40 -9.44 -6.85
N PHE A 9 6.89 -10.49 -7.49
CA PHE A 9 6.12 -10.41 -8.74
C PHE A 9 4.79 -11.11 -8.53
N ASP A 10 3.67 -10.45 -8.86
CA ASP A 10 2.32 -10.98 -8.64
C ASP A 10 1.70 -11.67 -9.88
N GLY A 11 2.48 -11.84 -10.95
CA GLY A 11 2.02 -12.33 -12.25
C GLY A 11 1.71 -11.23 -13.28
N LYS A 12 1.59 -9.97 -12.84
CA LYS A 12 1.29 -8.80 -13.68
C LYS A 12 2.18 -7.59 -13.41
N ASN A 13 2.54 -7.38 -12.15
CA ASN A 13 3.31 -6.24 -11.66
C ASN A 13 4.43 -6.72 -10.76
N TYR A 14 5.55 -6.02 -10.81
CA TYR A 14 6.57 -6.06 -9.79
C TYR A 14 6.12 -5.21 -8.60
N ILE A 15 6.30 -5.73 -7.39
CA ILE A 15 5.92 -5.08 -6.14
C ILE A 15 7.17 -4.87 -5.30
N GLY A 16 7.33 -3.65 -4.79
CA GLY A 16 8.42 -3.27 -3.91
C GLY A 16 7.88 -2.95 -2.52
N SER A 17 8.56 -3.44 -1.49
CA SER A 17 8.25 -3.09 -0.09
C SER A 17 9.53 -2.90 0.71
N CYS A 18 9.49 -2.04 1.72
CA CYS A 18 10.60 -1.85 2.65
C CYS A 18 10.29 -2.55 3.98
N GLU A 19 11.17 -3.45 4.43
CA GLU A 19 10.92 -4.22 5.67
C GLU A 19 11.08 -3.36 6.93
N ASN A 20 12.05 -2.44 6.90
CA ASN A 20 12.34 -1.53 8.00
C ASN A 20 11.85 -0.09 7.75
N LEU A 21 10.96 0.09 6.78
CA LEU A 21 10.12 1.27 6.64
C LEU A 21 8.69 0.75 6.40
N PRO A 22 7.97 0.38 7.48
CA PRO A 22 6.67 -0.25 7.38
C PRO A 22 5.74 0.57 6.51
N SER A 23 4.99 -0.16 5.67
CA SER A 23 4.01 0.44 4.78
C SER A 23 4.54 1.43 3.76
N CYS A 24 5.80 1.27 3.38
CA CYS A 24 6.36 1.86 2.17
C CYS A 24 6.24 0.86 1.00
N TYR A 25 5.21 1.04 0.17
CA TYR A 25 4.91 0.14 -0.94
C TYR A 25 4.93 0.86 -2.30
N VAL A 26 5.39 0.16 -3.33
CA VAL A 26 5.33 0.59 -4.72
C VAL A 26 4.97 -0.59 -5.63
N GLN A 27 4.54 -0.29 -6.86
CA GLN A 27 4.29 -1.30 -7.87
C GLN A 27 4.63 -0.75 -9.25
N SER A 28 5.20 -1.59 -10.11
CA SER A 28 5.50 -1.21 -11.49
C SER A 28 5.34 -2.38 -12.45
N HIS A 29 5.25 -2.08 -13.75
CA HIS A 29 5.23 -3.10 -14.81
C HIS A 29 6.62 -3.61 -15.19
N SER A 30 7.69 -2.90 -14.80
CA SER A 30 9.07 -3.34 -15.05
C SER A 30 9.92 -3.36 -13.79
N SER A 31 10.95 -4.19 -13.81
CA SER A 31 11.86 -4.39 -12.67
C SER A 31 12.74 -3.16 -12.43
N GLU A 32 13.10 -2.47 -13.52
CA GLU A 32 13.95 -1.28 -13.53
C GLU A 32 13.18 -0.09 -12.98
N GLN A 33 11.95 0.11 -13.45
CA GLN A 33 11.08 1.18 -12.99
C GLN A 33 10.71 1.01 -11.51
N LEU A 34 10.54 -0.23 -11.05
CA LEU A 34 10.32 -0.51 -9.63
C LEU A 34 11.42 0.06 -8.73
N VAL A 35 12.69 0.01 -9.17
CA VAL A 35 13.81 0.54 -8.39
C VAL A 35 13.74 2.07 -8.30
N ILE A 36 13.35 2.73 -9.38
CA ILE A 36 13.17 4.19 -9.42
C ILE A 36 12.03 4.60 -8.48
N GLU A 37 10.88 3.92 -8.56
CA GLU A 37 9.74 4.18 -7.71
C GLU A 37 10.04 3.92 -6.23
N LEU A 38 10.76 2.83 -5.90
CA LEU A 38 11.22 2.56 -4.53
C LEU A 38 12.05 3.71 -3.97
N ARG A 39 12.99 4.25 -4.76
CA ARG A 39 13.83 5.38 -4.33
C ARG A 39 12.98 6.62 -4.04
N LYS A 40 12.04 6.94 -4.93
CA LYS A 40 11.09 8.06 -4.76
C LYS A 40 10.24 7.88 -3.50
N ALA A 41 9.65 6.69 -3.32
CA ALA A 41 8.81 6.38 -2.16
C ALA A 41 9.58 6.52 -0.85
N ILE A 42 10.81 5.99 -0.79
CA ILE A 42 11.71 6.13 0.37
C ILE A 42 12.01 7.61 0.66
N GLU A 43 12.26 8.41 -0.38
CA GLU A 43 12.55 9.83 -0.23
C GLU A 43 11.35 10.61 0.31
N VAL A 44 10.15 10.36 -0.25
CA VAL A 44 8.89 10.93 0.23
C VAL A 44 8.67 10.57 1.70
N TYR A 45 8.87 9.30 2.05
CA TYR A 45 8.73 8.81 3.41
C TYR A 45 9.72 9.50 4.36
N ARG A 46 11.01 9.56 4.02
CA ARG A 46 12.05 10.24 4.83
C ARG A 46 11.77 11.73 5.02
N LYS A 47 11.39 12.42 3.94
CA LYS A 47 11.04 13.85 3.97
C LYS A 47 9.89 14.10 4.93
N SER A 48 8.88 13.24 4.96
CA SER A 48 7.76 13.37 5.88
C SER A 48 8.18 13.31 7.36
N TYR A 49 8.96 12.29 7.74
CA TYR A 49 9.43 12.16 9.13
C TYR A 49 10.34 13.31 9.54
N SER A 50 11.26 13.70 8.65
CA SER A 50 12.16 14.83 8.89
C SER A 50 11.39 16.15 9.06
N LYS A 51 10.36 16.42 8.23
CA LYS A 51 9.52 17.62 8.36
C LYS A 51 8.81 17.73 9.71
N ARG A 52 8.53 16.59 10.36
CA ARG A 52 7.89 16.55 11.68
C ARG A 52 8.87 16.36 12.84
N ASN A 53 10.18 16.41 12.57
CA ASN A 53 11.23 16.11 13.54
C ASN A 53 11.04 14.75 14.24
N GLN A 54 10.60 13.74 13.49
CA GLN A 54 10.39 12.37 13.96
C GLN A 54 11.52 11.45 13.48
N ALA A 55 11.91 10.51 14.33
CA ALA A 55 12.81 9.43 13.93
C ALA A 55 12.10 8.48 12.96
N LEU A 56 12.87 7.86 12.06
CA LEU A 56 12.31 6.84 11.16
C LEU A 56 11.78 5.66 11.98
N PRO A 57 10.68 5.04 11.52
CA PRO A 57 10.07 3.92 12.21
C PRO A 57 10.98 2.70 12.17
N THR A 58 10.82 1.84 13.16
CA THR A 58 11.41 0.50 13.16
C THR A 58 10.43 -0.50 12.53
N SER A 59 10.88 -1.73 12.28
CA SER A 59 10.04 -2.78 11.73
C SER A 59 8.84 -3.15 12.61
N TYR A 60 8.81 -2.74 13.89
CA TYR A 60 7.68 -3.04 14.78
C TYR A 60 6.54 -2.01 14.69
N ASP A 61 6.76 -0.89 14.01
CA ASP A 61 5.81 0.23 13.93
C ASP A 61 4.84 0.09 12.74
N TYR A 62 4.22 -1.09 12.58
CA TYR A 62 3.27 -1.33 11.48
C TYR A 62 1.95 -0.56 11.66
N PRO A 63 1.28 -0.18 10.57
CA PRO A 63 -0.07 0.31 10.66
C PRO A 63 -1.02 -0.75 11.20
N ILE A 64 -1.86 -0.37 12.15
CA ILE A 64 -3.00 -1.18 12.55
C ILE A 64 -4.16 -0.79 11.63
N ILE A 65 -4.51 -1.67 10.69
CA ILE A 65 -5.73 -1.58 9.89
C ILE A 65 -6.50 -2.89 10.03
N ASP A 66 -7.24 -3.01 11.12
CA ASP A 66 -8.12 -4.15 11.37
C ASP A 66 -9.46 -3.94 10.65
N ARG A 67 -9.46 -4.17 9.34
CA ARG A 67 -10.66 -4.01 8.52
C ARG A 67 -10.69 -5.00 7.38
N LYS A 68 -11.80 -5.74 7.29
CA LYS A 68 -12.09 -6.58 6.13
C LYS A 68 -12.34 -5.74 4.88
N ILE A 69 -11.66 -6.07 3.79
CA ILE A 69 -11.85 -5.46 2.48
C ILE A 69 -12.19 -6.52 1.44
N ARG A 70 -13.20 -6.22 0.62
CA ARG A 70 -13.69 -7.10 -0.45
C ARG A 70 -13.54 -6.40 -1.79
N PHE A 71 -12.80 -6.99 -2.72
CA PHE A 71 -12.55 -6.39 -4.04
C PHE A 71 -12.27 -7.41 -5.13
N ASN A 72 -12.57 -7.04 -6.37
CA ASN A 72 -12.04 -7.70 -7.57
C ASN A 72 -10.84 -6.92 -8.10
N LYS A 73 -11.03 -5.61 -8.26
CA LYS A 73 -10.01 -4.62 -8.61
C LYS A 73 -10.21 -3.39 -7.74
N ILE A 74 -9.13 -2.74 -7.33
CA ILE A 74 -9.18 -1.52 -6.53
C ILE A 74 -8.15 -0.52 -7.04
N SER A 75 -8.57 0.72 -7.31
CA SER A 75 -7.66 1.81 -7.67
C SER A 75 -7.10 2.50 -6.42
N SER A 76 -6.04 3.28 -6.58
CA SER A 76 -5.49 4.09 -5.46
C SER A 76 -6.51 5.08 -4.91
N ASN A 77 -7.38 5.63 -5.75
CA ASN A 77 -8.47 6.49 -5.30
C ASN A 77 -9.51 5.74 -4.46
N GLN A 78 -9.84 4.49 -4.81
CA GLN A 78 -10.75 3.67 -4.02
C GLN A 78 -10.12 3.26 -2.70
N LEU A 79 -8.85 2.85 -2.70
CA LEU A 79 -8.11 2.54 -1.48
C LEU A 79 -7.96 3.76 -0.58
N ALA A 80 -7.67 4.93 -1.14
CA ALA A 80 -7.62 6.19 -0.40
C ALA A 80 -8.92 6.46 0.36
N LYS A 81 -10.09 6.26 -0.28
CA LYS A 81 -11.39 6.41 0.41
C LYS A 81 -11.54 5.46 1.59
N VAL A 82 -10.98 4.25 1.51
CA VAL A 82 -10.96 3.32 2.65
C VAL A 82 -10.07 3.89 3.75
N LEU A 83 -8.83 4.27 3.45
CA LEU A 83 -7.89 4.82 4.44
C LEU A 83 -8.45 6.08 5.13
N LEU A 84 -9.02 7.01 4.36
CA LEU A 84 -9.63 8.23 4.90
C LEU A 84 -10.79 7.94 5.88
N LYS A 85 -11.55 6.86 5.67
CA LYS A 85 -12.60 6.40 6.60
C LYS A 85 -12.06 5.73 7.86
N ASN A 86 -10.77 5.43 7.92
CA ASN A 86 -10.11 4.78 9.06
C ASN A 86 -9.08 5.73 9.72
N ASN A 87 -9.42 7.01 9.84
CA ASN A 87 -8.61 8.05 10.50
C ASN A 87 -7.23 8.31 9.87
N TYR A 88 -7.05 8.00 8.58
CA TYR A 88 -5.89 8.46 7.83
C TYR A 88 -6.19 9.76 7.08
N HIS A 89 -5.17 10.57 6.87
CA HIS A 89 -5.26 11.80 6.06
C HIS A 89 -4.09 11.85 5.08
N PHE A 90 -4.27 12.56 3.97
CA PHE A 90 -3.19 12.82 3.04
C PHE A 90 -2.13 13.70 3.69
N GLU A 91 -0.90 13.22 3.70
CA GLU A 91 0.27 14.00 4.07
C GLU A 91 1.05 14.47 2.83
N SER A 92 1.08 13.65 1.79
CA SER A 92 1.59 14.02 0.47
C SER A 92 0.77 13.33 -0.61
N LYS A 93 0.59 14.01 -1.74
CA LYS A 93 -0.08 13.46 -2.92
C LYS A 93 0.53 14.08 -4.17
N ASP A 94 1.00 13.22 -5.06
CA ASP A 94 1.43 13.60 -6.40
C ASP A 94 0.90 12.60 -7.44
N SER A 95 1.34 12.74 -8.69
CA SER A 95 0.90 11.90 -9.80
C SER A 95 1.30 10.43 -9.66
N GLU A 96 2.32 10.11 -8.86
CA GLU A 96 2.90 8.76 -8.74
C GLU A 96 2.69 8.15 -7.35
N SER A 97 2.52 8.97 -6.32
CA SER A 97 2.63 8.57 -4.92
C SER A 97 1.56 9.21 -4.04
N LEU A 98 1.01 8.40 -3.13
CA LEU A 98 0.12 8.85 -2.08
C LEU A 98 0.71 8.47 -0.73
N LEU A 99 0.92 9.45 0.15
CA LEU A 99 1.35 9.24 1.53
C LEU A 99 0.22 9.61 2.49
N PHE A 100 -0.12 8.68 3.35
CA PHE A 100 -1.12 8.83 4.40
C PHE A 100 -0.47 8.78 5.77
N ILE A 101 -1.02 9.54 6.70
CA ILE A 101 -0.68 9.53 8.13
C ILE A 101 -1.94 9.25 8.96
N ASN A 102 -1.82 8.42 9.99
CA ASN A 102 -2.92 8.18 10.92
C ASN A 102 -3.02 9.32 11.95
N SER A 103 -4.22 9.86 12.15
CA SER A 103 -4.45 10.96 13.11
C SER A 103 -4.26 10.56 14.56
N ASN A 104 -4.61 9.32 14.92
CA ASN A 104 -4.47 8.83 16.28
C ASN A 104 -3.03 8.39 16.58
N PHE A 105 -2.29 8.01 15.55
CA PHE A 105 -0.93 7.49 15.65
C PHE A 105 -0.04 8.18 14.59
N PRO A 106 0.51 9.38 14.87
CA PRO A 106 1.22 10.18 13.87
C PRO A 106 2.57 9.59 13.43
N PHE A 107 3.01 8.48 14.03
CA PHE A 107 4.14 7.67 13.57
C PHE A 107 3.70 6.57 12.59
N ASN A 108 2.41 6.35 12.42
CA ASN A 108 1.87 5.36 11.49
C ASN A 108 1.59 6.04 10.13
N ARG A 109 2.36 5.63 9.12
CA ARG A 109 2.23 6.12 7.75
C ARG A 109 2.13 5.00 6.75
N ILE A 110 1.38 5.28 5.69
CA ILE A 110 1.17 4.35 4.58
C ILE A 110 1.47 5.09 3.28
N HIS A 111 2.50 4.64 2.58
CA HIS A 111 2.77 5.03 1.22
C HIS A 111 2.24 3.96 0.26
N ILE A 112 1.44 4.40 -0.71
CA ILE A 112 0.96 3.57 -1.82
C ILE A 112 1.23 4.26 -3.16
N PRO A 113 1.41 3.49 -4.24
CA PRO A 113 1.48 4.05 -5.59
C PRO A 113 0.14 4.68 -5.99
N ASN A 114 0.16 5.72 -6.83
CA ASN A 114 -1.01 6.36 -7.41
C ASN A 114 -1.32 5.79 -8.80
N VAL A 115 -2.17 4.76 -8.85
CA VAL A 115 -2.41 3.93 -10.03
C VAL A 115 -3.90 3.59 -10.17
N SER A 116 -4.30 3.22 -11.40
CA SER A 116 -5.67 2.83 -11.71
C SER A 116 -6.06 1.45 -11.15
N GLU A 117 -5.09 0.58 -10.89
CA GLU A 117 -5.31 -0.77 -10.35
C GLU A 117 -4.15 -1.15 -9.43
N ILE A 118 -4.42 -1.36 -8.14
CA ILE A 118 -3.44 -1.81 -7.15
C ILE A 118 -3.38 -3.33 -7.14
N SER A 119 -2.17 -3.87 -7.09
CA SER A 119 -1.91 -5.30 -6.91
C SER A 119 -2.59 -5.87 -5.66
N PRO A 120 -3.31 -7.01 -5.76
CA PRO A 120 -3.83 -7.71 -4.59
C PRO A 120 -2.75 -8.05 -3.55
N MET A 121 -1.51 -8.29 -3.98
CA MET A 121 -0.39 -8.55 -3.09
C MET A 121 -0.04 -7.31 -2.25
N LEU A 122 -0.08 -6.11 -2.84
CA LEU A 122 0.11 -4.86 -2.11
C LEU A 122 -1.03 -4.65 -1.10
N ILE A 123 -2.28 -4.91 -1.48
CA ILE A 123 -3.42 -4.83 -0.56
C ILE A 123 -3.23 -5.80 0.63
N SER A 124 -2.72 -7.01 0.39
CA SER A 124 -2.43 -8.00 1.45
C SER A 124 -1.39 -7.56 2.46
N LYS A 125 -0.44 -6.72 2.05
CA LYS A 125 0.55 -6.14 2.96
C LYS A 125 -0.04 -4.99 3.78
N ILE A 126 -1.09 -4.33 3.31
CA ILE A 126 -1.74 -3.22 4.02
C ILE A 126 -2.73 -3.72 5.07
N PHE A 127 -3.59 -4.69 4.72
CA PHE A 127 -4.69 -5.11 5.59
C PHE A 127 -4.44 -6.44 6.32
N GLY A 128 -3.41 -7.20 5.95
CA GLY A 128 -3.28 -8.60 6.34
C GLY A 128 -4.06 -9.53 5.40
N LYS A 129 -3.59 -10.77 5.24
CA LYS A 129 -4.18 -11.73 4.29
C LYS A 129 -5.56 -12.20 4.75
N GLU A 130 -5.73 -12.36 6.05
CA GLU A 130 -6.95 -12.75 6.76
C GLU A 130 -8.09 -11.74 6.61
N ASN A 131 -7.76 -10.48 6.32
CA ASN A 131 -8.71 -9.40 6.16
C ASN A 131 -9.10 -9.13 4.70
N ILE A 132 -8.67 -9.97 3.76
CA ILE A 132 -8.92 -9.76 2.33
C ILE A 132 -9.83 -10.84 1.77
N ILE A 133 -10.87 -10.39 1.08
CA ILE A 133 -11.78 -11.23 0.31
C ILE A 133 -11.65 -10.83 -1.16
N PHE A 134 -10.89 -11.63 -1.92
CA PHE A 134 -10.82 -11.46 -3.37
C PHE A 134 -12.08 -12.03 -4.01
N VAL A 135 -12.78 -11.21 -4.80
CA VAL A 135 -14.00 -11.61 -5.50
C VAL A 135 -13.71 -11.65 -6.98
N ASN A 136 -13.45 -12.84 -7.51
CA ASN A 136 -13.37 -12.99 -8.95
C ASN A 136 -14.79 -12.87 -9.52
N LYS A 137 -15.03 -11.98 -10.49
CA LYS A 137 -16.30 -11.92 -11.24
C LYS A 137 -16.39 -13.09 -12.25
N ASN A 138 -16.14 -14.31 -11.80
CA ASN A 138 -16.78 -15.44 -12.43
C ASN A 138 -18.11 -15.56 -11.72
N ASN A 139 -19.13 -14.95 -12.30
CA ASN A 139 -20.49 -15.40 -12.06
C ASN A 139 -20.45 -16.90 -12.35
N LEU A 140 -20.39 -17.72 -11.30
CA LEU A 140 -20.92 -19.06 -11.35
C LEU A 140 -22.34 -18.86 -11.85
N LYS A 141 -22.56 -19.00 -13.16
CA LYS A 141 -23.83 -19.45 -13.67
C LYS A 141 -23.99 -20.81 -13.02
N ILE A 142 -24.53 -20.81 -11.81
CA ILE A 142 -25.17 -21.98 -11.25
C ILE A 142 -26.27 -22.21 -12.27
N ASN A 143 -26.02 -23.13 -13.21
CA ASN A 143 -27.07 -23.70 -14.01
C ASN A 143 -28.03 -24.32 -12.99
N SER A 144 -29.06 -23.56 -12.60
CA SER A 144 -30.26 -24.13 -12.01
C SER A 144 -30.97 -24.88 -13.13
N SER A 145 -30.42 -26.04 -13.46
CA SER A 145 -31.08 -27.09 -14.20
C SER A 145 -31.45 -28.16 -13.16
N ALA A 146 -32.62 -27.96 -12.56
CA ALA A 146 -33.53 -28.99 -12.05
C ALA A 146 -34.88 -28.30 -11.83
#